data_AF-A0A8C4SM41-F1
#
_entry.id   AF-A0A8C4SM41-F1
#
_cell.length_a   1.000
_cell.length_b   1.000
_cell.length_c   1.000
_cell.angle_alpha   90.00
_cell.angle_beta   90.00
_cell.angle_gamma   90.00
#
_symmetry.space_group_name_H-M   'P 1'
#
loop_
_entity.id
_entity.type
_entity.pdbx_description
1 polymer ?
#
loop_
_entity_poly.entity_id
_entity_poly.type
_entity_poly.pdbx_seq_one_letter_code
_entity_poly.pdbx_strand_id
1 'polypeptide(L)'
;MHRAYQPVLPSGNKYLQQKWDKAYYDEHIKKVKSAKPMVNTTTPQTYGHLHLKMKKLKLQEERLSIIERDNNLLLEKMSYIMRTSGRIDNKNEYQSKSLNKEKRQRELLQITKENQQILERISQCWPQYSTEKWQEDWEKNEKYMDSIARYPRGWYEEMHKKNKMRSSARKANGAEVKTSDEETNQEEKPDDLSREDQNKKSEEMNKEIDEEQRHAETELKKQHEVMQD
;
A
#
# COMPACT_ATOMS: atom_id res chain seq x y z
N MET A 1 -59.05 29.66 76.96
CA MET A 1 -57.75 30.29 77.30
C MET A 1 -57.87 31.79 77.69
N HIS A 2 -58.90 32.23 78.42
CA HIS A 2 -59.01 33.63 78.91
C HIS A 2 -58.67 33.78 80.40
N ARG A 3 -58.57 32.66 81.12
CA ARG A 3 -58.29 32.62 82.56
C ARG A 3 -56.87 33.11 82.89
N ALA A 4 -55.90 32.92 81.98
CA ALA A 4 -54.50 33.35 82.14
C ALA A 4 -54.24 34.80 81.68
N TYR A 5 -55.17 35.45 80.98
CA TYR A 5 -54.96 36.79 80.42
C TYR A 5 -55.03 37.86 81.52
N GLN A 6 -53.96 38.55 81.87
CA GLN A 6 -54.00 39.57 82.93
C GLN A 6 -54.22 40.96 82.33
N PRO A 7 -55.41 41.59 82.49
CA PRO A 7 -55.64 42.93 81.98
C PRO A 7 -54.85 43.94 82.81
N VAL A 8 -54.34 44.98 82.16
CA VAL A 8 -53.55 46.05 82.81
C VAL A 8 -54.42 46.92 83.71
N LEU A 9 -55.70 47.06 83.36
CA LEU A 9 -56.71 47.79 84.13
C LEU A 9 -57.74 46.83 84.72
N PRO A 10 -58.33 47.15 85.89
CA PRO A 10 -59.43 46.37 86.45
C PRO A 10 -60.60 46.28 85.44
N SER A 11 -61.05 45.07 85.14
CA SER A 11 -62.17 44.85 84.21
C SER A 11 -63.20 43.90 84.82
N GLY A 12 -64.49 44.19 84.60
CA GLY A 12 -65.58 43.35 85.11
C GLY A 12 -65.66 41.98 84.43
N ASN A 13 -65.32 41.90 83.13
CA ASN A 13 -65.27 40.65 82.38
C ASN A 13 -63.96 40.48 81.62
N LYS A 14 -63.13 39.57 82.15
CA LYS A 14 -61.79 39.23 81.65
C LYS A 14 -61.78 38.70 80.21
N TYR A 15 -62.84 37.99 79.80
CA TYR A 15 -62.94 37.43 78.45
C TYR A 15 -63.19 38.51 77.40
N LEU A 16 -64.12 39.44 77.67
CA LEU A 16 -64.38 40.55 76.75
C LEU A 16 -63.16 41.47 76.64
N GLN A 17 -62.50 41.76 77.77
CA GLN A 17 -61.29 42.58 77.78
C GLN A 17 -60.18 41.96 76.91
N GLN A 18 -59.92 40.65 77.02
CA GLN A 18 -58.96 39.94 76.16
C GLN A 18 -59.28 40.10 74.67
N LYS A 19 -60.58 40.01 74.32
CA LYS A 19 -61.01 40.09 72.92
C LYS A 19 -60.82 41.49 72.36
N TRP A 20 -61.10 42.53 73.15
CA TRP A 20 -60.87 43.92 72.76
C TRP A 20 -59.39 44.25 72.65
N ASP A 21 -58.57 43.88 73.63
CA ASP A 21 -57.13 44.08 73.57
C ASP A 21 -56.51 43.41 72.34
N LYS A 22 -56.96 42.19 72.02
CA LYS A 22 -56.53 41.49 70.81
C LYS A 22 -56.95 42.25 69.54
N ALA A 23 -58.19 42.73 69.47
CA ALA A 23 -58.66 43.49 68.32
C ALA A 23 -57.90 44.82 68.15
N TYR A 24 -57.65 45.54 69.24
CA TYR A 24 -56.84 46.77 69.24
C TYR A 24 -55.40 46.51 68.81
N TYR A 25 -54.81 45.42 69.32
CA TYR A 25 -53.47 45.00 68.91
C TYR A 25 -53.43 44.67 67.41
N ASP A 26 -54.40 43.92 66.91
CA ASP A 26 -54.49 43.56 65.50
C ASP A 26 -54.67 44.80 64.61
N GLU A 27 -55.48 45.78 65.05
CA GLU A 27 -55.66 47.07 64.37
C GLU A 27 -54.37 47.90 64.36
N HIS A 28 -53.68 47.97 65.50
CA HIS A 28 -52.40 48.67 65.62
C HIS A 28 -51.35 48.06 64.69
N ILE A 29 -51.20 46.72 64.68
CA ILE A 29 -50.26 46.04 63.79
C ILE A 29 -50.61 46.29 62.32
N LYS A 30 -51.90 46.31 61.96
CA LYS A 30 -52.33 46.68 60.60
C LYS A 30 -51.90 48.10 60.24
N LYS A 31 -52.13 49.07 61.14
CA LYS A 31 -51.70 50.48 60.95
C LYS A 31 -50.19 50.58 60.76
N VAL A 32 -49.41 49.94 61.62
CA VAL A 32 -47.93 49.90 61.53
C VAL A 32 -47.47 49.29 60.21
N LYS A 33 -48.04 48.15 59.79
CA LYS A 33 -47.68 47.49 58.52
C LYS A 33 -48.08 48.30 57.29
N SER A 34 -49.19 49.03 57.37
CA SER A 34 -49.69 49.88 56.27
C SER A 34 -48.99 51.25 56.18
N ALA A 35 -48.22 51.63 57.20
CA ALA A 35 -47.54 52.91 57.24
C ALA A 35 -46.44 52.95 56.15
N LYS A 36 -46.57 53.90 55.22
CA LYS A 36 -45.57 54.09 54.16
C LYS A 36 -44.33 54.79 54.73
N PRO A 37 -43.12 54.39 54.32
CA PRO A 37 -41.91 55.11 54.72
C PRO A 37 -41.93 56.52 54.12
N MET A 38 -41.60 57.52 54.94
CA MET A 38 -41.55 58.93 54.54
C MET A 38 -40.30 59.27 53.73
N VAL A 39 -39.23 58.48 53.87
CA VAL A 39 -37.96 58.66 53.16
C VAL A 39 -37.69 57.41 52.34
N ASN A 40 -37.33 57.59 51.08
CA ASN A 40 -36.89 56.49 50.25
C ASN A 40 -35.49 56.03 50.71
N THR A 41 -35.40 54.79 51.18
CA THR A 41 -34.15 54.15 51.61
C THR A 41 -33.63 53.13 50.58
N THR A 42 -34.21 53.07 49.39
CA THR A 42 -33.74 52.14 48.35
C THR A 42 -32.39 52.56 47.81
N THR A 43 -31.52 51.59 47.57
CA THR A 43 -30.21 51.82 46.96
C THR A 43 -30.36 52.40 45.54
N PRO A 44 -29.49 53.35 45.13
CA PRO A 44 -29.48 53.86 43.76
C PRO A 44 -29.16 52.74 42.75
N GLN A 45 -29.58 52.96 41.50
CA GLN A 45 -29.36 52.00 40.43
C GLN A 45 -27.86 51.79 40.17
N THR A 46 -27.41 50.54 40.30
CA THR A 46 -26.04 50.16 39.95
C THR A 46 -25.93 49.87 38.46
N TYR A 47 -24.94 50.45 37.79
CA TYR A 47 -24.67 50.16 36.38
C TYR A 47 -23.63 49.05 36.24
N GLY A 48 -23.93 48.05 35.39
CA GLY A 48 -23.06 46.89 35.17
C GLY A 48 -21.68 47.25 34.60
N HIS A 49 -21.61 48.26 33.72
CA HIS A 49 -20.34 48.71 33.12
C HIS A 49 -19.36 49.32 34.12
N LEU A 50 -19.82 49.73 35.31
CA LEU A 50 -18.95 50.25 36.37
C LEU A 50 -18.21 49.12 37.10
N HIS A 51 -18.83 47.93 37.17
CA HIS A 51 -18.30 46.77 37.87
C HIS A 51 -17.63 45.77 36.90
N LEU A 52 -18.04 45.78 35.62
CA LEU A 52 -17.60 44.87 34.58
C LEU A 52 -16.82 45.61 33.50
N LYS A 53 -15.59 45.16 33.24
CA LYS A 53 -14.78 45.62 32.11
C LYS A 53 -15.24 44.93 30.83
N MET A 54 -16.32 45.41 30.23
CA MET A 54 -16.98 44.79 29.06
C MET A 54 -16.01 44.50 27.90
N LYS A 55 -15.08 45.43 27.60
CA LYS A 55 -14.06 45.23 26.55
C LYS A 55 -13.11 44.07 26.87
N LYS A 56 -12.73 43.90 28.13
CA LYS A 56 -11.86 42.80 28.57
C LYS A 56 -12.59 41.47 28.41
N LEU A 57 -13.85 41.41 28.84
CA LEU A 57 -14.66 40.20 28.73
C LEU A 57 -14.83 39.78 27.27
N LYS A 58 -15.19 40.72 26.39
CA LYS A 58 -15.32 40.48 24.96
C LYS A 58 -14.03 39.97 24.32
N LEU A 59 -12.89 40.58 24.65
CA LEU A 59 -11.59 40.13 24.13
C LEU A 59 -11.23 38.71 24.60
N GLN A 60 -11.58 38.36 25.83
CA GLN A 60 -11.39 37.00 26.35
C GLN A 60 -12.28 35.99 25.63
N GLU A 61 -13.54 36.34 25.38
CA GLU A 61 -14.48 35.52 24.63
C GLU A 61 -14.02 35.31 23.17
N GLU A 62 -13.57 36.36 22.48
CA GLU A 62 -13.01 36.26 21.13
C GLU A 62 -11.79 35.35 21.10
N ARG A 63 -10.87 35.48 22.08
CA ARG A 63 -9.70 34.60 22.20
C ARG A 63 -10.11 33.14 22.41
N LEU A 64 -11.08 32.88 23.28
CA LEU A 64 -11.57 31.52 23.54
C LEU A 64 -12.23 30.93 22.30
N SER A 65 -13.03 31.72 21.58
CA SER A 65 -13.66 31.28 20.32
C SER A 65 -12.63 30.91 19.24
N ILE A 66 -11.51 31.62 19.17
CA ILE A 66 -10.40 31.25 18.27
C ILE A 66 -9.79 29.92 18.68
N ILE A 67 -9.45 29.77 19.97
CA ILE A 67 -8.87 28.53 20.50
C ILE A 67 -9.80 27.34 20.26
N GLU A 68 -11.10 27.48 20.51
CA GLU A 68 -12.08 26.42 20.29
C GLU A 68 -12.19 26.02 18.82
N ARG A 69 -12.21 27.01 17.91
CA ARG A 69 -12.23 26.74 16.46
C ARG A 69 -10.97 26.00 16.03
N ASP A 70 -9.81 26.42 16.49
CA ASP A 70 -8.53 25.81 16.13
C ASP A 70 -8.41 24.39 16.72
N ASN A 71 -8.89 24.17 17.94
CA ASN A 71 -8.97 22.85 18.56
C ASN A 71 -9.91 21.92 17.79
N ASN A 72 -11.08 22.41 17.37
CA ASN A 72 -12.01 21.62 16.56
C ASN A 72 -11.40 21.24 15.21
N LEU A 73 -10.74 22.19 14.53
CA LEU A 73 -10.05 21.94 13.27
C LEU A 73 -8.90 20.92 13.45
N LEU A 74 -8.14 21.03 14.54
CA LEU A 74 -7.08 20.09 14.87
C LEU A 74 -7.65 18.68 15.09
N LEU A 75 -8.72 18.56 15.87
CA LEU A 75 -9.39 17.29 16.13
C LEU A 75 -9.95 16.66 14.86
N GLU A 76 -10.53 17.47 13.96
CA GLU A 76 -11.01 17.00 12.66
C GLU A 76 -9.86 16.44 11.82
N LYS A 77 -8.74 17.16 11.72
CA LYS A 77 -7.54 16.72 11.00
C LYS A 77 -6.93 15.45 11.61
N MET A 78 -6.83 15.40 12.94
CA MET A 78 -6.33 14.21 13.65
C MET A 78 -7.25 13.02 13.44
N SER A 79 -8.57 13.22 13.51
CA SER A 79 -9.55 12.18 13.22
C SER A 79 -9.43 11.69 11.76
N TYR A 80 -9.27 12.60 10.81
CA TYR A 80 -9.05 12.26 9.41
C TYR A 80 -7.77 11.41 9.22
N ILE A 81 -6.66 11.80 9.85
CA ILE A 81 -5.40 11.05 9.84
C ILE A 81 -5.56 9.70 10.53
N MET A 82 -6.31 9.59 11.63
CA MET A 82 -6.53 8.33 12.33
C MET A 82 -7.43 7.37 11.55
N ARG A 83 -8.44 7.89 10.83
CA ARG A 83 -9.33 7.09 9.97
C ARG A 83 -8.64 6.63 8.69
N THR A 84 -7.74 7.45 8.16
CA THR A 84 -7.03 7.17 6.90
C THR A 84 -5.72 6.44 7.21
N SER A 85 -5.30 5.47 6.41
CA SER A 85 -4.06 4.71 6.65
C SER A 85 -2.75 5.48 6.39
N GLY A 86 -2.76 6.82 6.51
CA GLY A 86 -1.57 7.65 6.36
C GLY A 86 -0.91 7.54 4.99
N ARG A 87 -1.68 7.31 3.92
CA ARG A 87 -1.14 7.30 2.56
C ARG A 87 -0.58 8.69 2.23
N ILE A 88 0.74 8.76 2.07
CA ILE A 88 1.44 9.95 1.61
C ILE A 88 1.19 10.05 0.10
N ASP A 89 0.61 11.16 -0.35
CA ASP A 89 0.34 11.51 -1.74
C ASP A 89 1.60 11.99 -2.48
N ASN A 90 2.80 11.55 -2.08
CA ASN A 90 4.08 11.90 -2.70
C ASN A 90 4.32 11.22 -4.06
N LYS A 91 3.25 10.89 -4.79
CA LYS A 91 3.36 10.50 -6.20
C LYS A 91 3.22 11.75 -7.04
N ASN A 92 4.34 12.45 -7.21
CA ASN A 92 4.44 13.48 -8.24
C ASN A 92 4.59 12.77 -9.59
N GLU A 93 3.52 12.74 -10.39
CA GLU A 93 3.53 12.19 -11.76
C GLU A 93 4.24 13.13 -12.73
N TYR A 94 5.51 13.43 -12.46
CA TYR A 94 6.31 14.22 -13.36
C TYR A 94 6.77 13.37 -14.55
N GLN A 95 6.25 13.68 -15.74
CA GLN A 95 6.82 13.11 -16.96
C GLN A 95 8.21 13.71 -17.22
N SER A 96 9.24 12.88 -17.18
CA SER A 96 10.61 13.32 -17.47
C SER A 96 10.70 13.80 -18.92
N LYS A 97 10.87 15.11 -19.10
CA LYS A 97 11.06 15.72 -20.42
C LYS A 97 12.53 15.58 -20.81
N SER A 98 12.84 14.59 -21.64
CA SER A 98 14.17 14.50 -22.27
C SER A 98 14.19 15.33 -23.55
N LEU A 99 15.14 16.26 -23.64
CA LEU A 99 15.37 17.05 -24.86
C LEU A 99 15.67 16.17 -26.09
N ASN A 100 16.20 14.96 -25.86
CA ASN A 100 16.57 14.01 -26.90
C ASN A 100 15.48 12.98 -27.24
N LYS A 101 14.28 13.08 -26.63
CA LYS A 101 13.20 12.10 -26.81
C LYS A 101 12.83 11.94 -28.29
N GLU A 102 12.68 13.06 -29.00
CA GLU A 102 12.27 13.06 -30.41
C GLU A 102 13.36 12.47 -31.32
N LYS A 103 14.63 12.82 -31.07
CA LYS A 103 15.76 12.24 -31.80
C LYS A 103 15.83 10.72 -31.61
N ARG A 104 15.70 10.25 -30.36
CA ARG A 104 15.67 8.81 -30.03
C ARG A 104 14.50 8.10 -30.71
N GLN A 105 13.32 8.72 -30.75
CA GLN A 105 12.14 8.16 -31.43
C GLN A 105 12.37 8.03 -32.94
N ARG A 106 12.96 9.06 -33.58
CA ARG A 106 13.29 9.00 -35.01
C ARG A 106 14.33 7.93 -35.32
N GLU A 107 15.39 7.83 -34.51
CA GLU A 107 16.40 6.77 -34.64
C GLU A 107 15.79 5.38 -34.44
N LEU A 108 14.91 5.21 -33.44
CA LEU A 108 14.22 3.94 -33.21
C LEU A 108 13.37 3.53 -34.41
N LEU A 109 12.60 4.46 -34.99
CA LEU A 109 11.81 4.20 -36.20
C LEU A 109 12.69 3.84 -37.39
N GLN A 110 13.82 4.53 -37.56
CA GLN A 110 14.78 4.23 -38.61
C GLN A 110 15.36 2.82 -38.46
N ILE A 111 15.90 2.49 -37.28
CA ILE A 111 16.47 1.17 -36.98
C ILE A 111 15.42 0.08 -37.17
N THR A 112 14.18 0.32 -36.73
CA THR A 112 13.09 -0.66 -36.88
C THR A 112 12.79 -0.92 -38.36
N LYS A 113 12.74 0.13 -39.18
CA LYS A 113 12.52 0.01 -40.62
C LYS A 113 13.67 -0.73 -41.32
N GLU A 114 14.91 -0.42 -40.95
CA GLU A 114 16.10 -1.09 -41.49
C GLU A 114 16.12 -2.58 -41.10
N ASN A 115 15.81 -2.89 -39.84
CA ASN A 115 15.69 -4.26 -39.35
C ASN A 115 14.58 -5.03 -40.08
N GLN A 116 13.44 -4.39 -40.34
CA GLN A 116 12.37 -5.00 -41.13
C GLN A 116 12.83 -5.32 -42.55
N GLN A 117 13.55 -4.42 -43.22
CA GLN A 117 14.09 -4.68 -44.56
C GLN A 117 15.13 -5.81 -44.56
N ILE A 118 15.97 -5.89 -43.52
CA ILE A 118 16.94 -6.99 -43.37
C ILE A 118 16.19 -8.31 -43.18
N LEU A 119 15.16 -8.33 -42.32
CA LEU A 119 14.34 -9.51 -42.08
C LEU A 119 13.64 -9.96 -43.37
N GLU A 120 13.06 -9.03 -44.12
CA GLU A 120 12.45 -9.31 -45.42
C GLU A 120 13.47 -9.95 -46.38
N ARG A 121 14.68 -9.40 -46.47
CA ARG A 121 15.75 -9.99 -47.29
C ARG A 121 16.12 -11.40 -46.83
N ILE A 122 16.37 -11.60 -45.54
CA ILE A 122 16.74 -12.91 -44.99
C ILE A 122 15.63 -13.92 -45.25
N SER A 123 14.37 -13.54 -45.07
CA SER A 123 13.21 -14.42 -45.28
C SER A 123 13.01 -14.79 -46.76
N GLN A 124 13.31 -13.87 -47.68
CA GLN A 124 13.18 -14.09 -49.12
C GLN A 124 14.43 -14.78 -49.73
N CYS A 125 15.56 -14.72 -49.03
CA CYS A 125 16.76 -15.44 -49.43
C CYS A 125 16.52 -16.95 -49.31
N TRP A 126 16.66 -17.64 -50.43
CA TRP A 126 16.64 -19.10 -50.44
C TRP A 126 17.88 -19.65 -49.72
N PRO A 127 17.75 -20.76 -49.00
CA PRO A 127 18.90 -21.43 -48.41
C PRO A 127 19.85 -21.88 -49.53
N GLN A 128 21.11 -21.42 -49.48
CA GLN A 128 22.15 -21.78 -50.46
C GLN A 128 22.46 -23.28 -50.45
N TYR A 129 22.23 -23.92 -49.30
CA TYR A 129 22.45 -25.35 -49.09
C TYR A 129 21.11 -26.03 -48.82
N SER A 130 20.81 -27.07 -49.59
CA SER A 130 19.70 -27.96 -49.27
C SER A 130 20.15 -28.93 -48.18
N THR A 131 19.45 -28.91 -47.05
CA THR A 131 19.63 -29.86 -45.95
C THR A 131 19.46 -31.30 -46.42
N GLU A 132 18.52 -31.55 -47.32
CA GLU A 132 18.29 -32.88 -47.91
C GLU A 132 19.51 -33.35 -48.70
N LYS A 133 20.08 -32.48 -49.55
CA LYS A 133 21.29 -32.82 -50.31
C LYS A 133 22.49 -33.07 -49.40
N TRP A 134 22.65 -32.26 -48.36
CA TRP A 134 23.72 -32.46 -47.37
C TRP A 134 23.57 -33.78 -46.62
N GLN A 135 22.34 -34.16 -46.27
CA GLN A 135 22.06 -35.44 -45.62
C GLN A 135 22.41 -36.60 -46.56
N GLU A 136 21.99 -36.55 -47.82
CA GLU A 136 22.35 -37.58 -48.80
C GLU A 136 23.86 -37.71 -49.01
N ASP A 137 24.56 -36.58 -49.13
CA ASP A 137 26.00 -36.56 -49.32
C ASP A 137 26.72 -37.07 -48.07
N TRP A 138 26.20 -36.77 -46.88
CA TRP A 138 26.68 -37.32 -45.62
C TRP A 138 26.48 -38.84 -45.56
N GLU A 139 25.32 -39.37 -45.92
CA GLU A 139 25.05 -40.82 -45.94
C GLU A 139 25.91 -41.56 -46.97
N LYS A 140 26.16 -40.96 -48.14
CA LYS A 140 27.10 -41.53 -49.13
C LYS A 140 28.52 -41.55 -48.57
N ASN A 141 28.96 -40.44 -47.97
CA ASN A 141 30.27 -40.35 -47.34
C ASN A 141 30.38 -41.33 -46.17
N GLU A 142 29.32 -41.52 -45.41
CA GLU A 142 29.23 -42.49 -44.32
C GLU A 142 29.51 -43.90 -44.83
N LYS A 143 28.87 -44.32 -45.94
CA LYS A 143 29.10 -45.61 -46.58
C LYS A 143 30.52 -45.75 -47.14
N TYR A 144 31.08 -44.70 -47.74
CA TYR A 144 32.47 -44.70 -48.19
C TYR A 144 33.43 -44.85 -47.02
N MET A 145 33.18 -44.15 -45.92
CA MET A 145 33.98 -44.25 -44.69
C MET A 145 33.91 -45.67 -44.11
N ASP A 146 32.74 -46.30 -44.04
CA ASP A 146 32.63 -47.71 -43.60
C ASP A 146 33.38 -48.68 -44.53
N SER A 147 33.39 -48.39 -45.83
CA SER A 147 34.05 -49.23 -46.84
C SER A 147 35.58 -49.10 -46.81
N ILE A 148 36.10 -47.91 -46.50
CA ILE A 148 37.54 -47.60 -46.43
C ILE A 148 38.11 -47.87 -45.02
N ALA A 149 37.26 -47.89 -44.00
CA ALA A 149 37.69 -48.09 -42.63
C ALA A 149 38.27 -49.50 -42.42
N ARG A 150 39.47 -49.55 -41.81
CA ARG A 150 40.14 -50.79 -41.42
C ARG A 150 39.40 -51.53 -40.29
N TYR A 151 38.65 -50.80 -39.48
CA TYR A 151 37.92 -51.33 -38.33
C TYR A 151 36.49 -50.78 -38.34
N PRO A 152 35.46 -51.58 -37.98
CA PRO A 152 34.08 -51.14 -37.97
C PRO A 152 33.85 -49.91 -37.09
N ARG A 153 32.90 -49.05 -37.48
CA ARG A 153 32.50 -47.88 -36.68
C ARG A 153 32.08 -48.33 -35.26
N GLY A 154 32.59 -47.66 -34.23
CA GLY A 154 32.35 -48.04 -32.83
C GLY A 154 33.16 -49.24 -32.31
N TRP A 155 34.06 -49.82 -33.11
CA TRP A 155 34.89 -50.97 -32.69
C TRP A 155 35.74 -50.68 -31.45
N TYR A 156 36.27 -49.46 -31.32
CA TYR A 156 37.05 -49.04 -30.15
C TYR A 156 36.20 -48.93 -28.87
N GLU A 157 34.99 -48.40 -28.99
CA GLU A 157 34.04 -48.29 -27.86
C GLU A 157 33.54 -49.66 -27.40
N GLU A 158 33.24 -50.56 -28.36
CA GLU A 158 32.87 -51.96 -28.09
C GLU A 158 34.02 -52.72 -27.40
N MET A 159 35.26 -52.51 -27.83
CA MET A 159 36.46 -53.09 -27.22
C MET A 159 36.65 -52.59 -25.78
N HIS A 160 36.58 -51.28 -25.54
CA HIS A 160 36.70 -50.70 -24.20
C HIS A 160 35.58 -51.14 -23.26
N LYS A 161 34.34 -51.26 -23.77
CA LYS A 161 33.21 -51.78 -23.00
C LYS A 161 33.43 -53.23 -22.58
N LYS A 162 33.90 -54.09 -23.50
CA LYS A 162 34.28 -55.49 -23.20
C LYS A 162 35.46 -55.56 -22.23
N ASN A 163 36.47 -54.71 -22.37
CA ASN A 163 37.63 -54.70 -21.48
C ASN A 163 37.27 -54.22 -20.06
N LYS A 164 36.40 -53.21 -19.94
CA LYS A 164 35.81 -52.75 -18.68
C LYS A 164 34.95 -53.82 -17.99
N MET A 165 34.20 -54.59 -18.78
CA MET A 165 33.39 -55.70 -18.26
C MET A 165 34.28 -56.86 -17.79
N ARG A 166 35.38 -57.15 -18.50
CA ARG A 166 36.39 -58.16 -18.11
C ARG A 166 37.23 -57.72 -16.91
N SER A 167 37.59 -56.44 -16.78
CA SER A 167 38.31 -55.93 -15.61
C SER A 167 37.43 -55.92 -14.36
N SER A 168 36.14 -55.61 -14.50
CA SER A 168 35.15 -55.75 -13.43
C SER A 168 34.98 -57.22 -12.98
N ALA A 169 34.91 -58.16 -13.92
CA ALA A 169 34.86 -59.60 -13.61
C ALA A 169 36.16 -60.15 -12.96
N ARG A 170 37.33 -59.60 -13.31
CA ARG A 170 38.63 -59.92 -12.66
C ARG A 170 38.74 -59.31 -11.25
N LYS A 171 38.09 -58.18 -11.00
CA LYS A 171 38.01 -57.58 -9.65
C LYS A 171 37.13 -58.40 -8.70
N ALA A 172 36.17 -59.17 -9.23
CA ALA A 172 35.35 -60.10 -8.45
C ALA A 172 36.06 -61.43 -8.12
N ASN A 173 37.11 -61.80 -8.87
CA ASN A 173 37.90 -63.02 -8.70
C ASN A 173 39.37 -62.64 -8.43
N GLY A 174 39.68 -62.33 -7.17
CA GLY A 174 40.91 -61.62 -6.74
C GLY A 174 42.24 -62.11 -7.32
N ALA A 175 42.74 -61.41 -8.34
CA ALA A 175 44.13 -61.45 -8.78
C ALA A 175 44.60 -60.03 -9.11
N GLU A 176 45.40 -59.44 -8.21
CA GLU A 176 46.10 -58.18 -8.45
C GLU A 176 47.39 -58.42 -9.26
N VAL A 177 47.53 -57.73 -10.39
CA VAL A 177 48.84 -57.38 -10.95
C VAL A 177 48.76 -55.91 -11.35
N LYS A 178 49.61 -55.10 -10.71
CA LYS A 178 49.87 -53.71 -11.04
C LYS A 178 50.96 -53.65 -12.11
N THR A 179 50.66 -53.04 -13.25
CA THR A 179 51.66 -52.31 -14.05
C THR A 179 51.04 -50.98 -14.44
N SER A 180 51.73 -49.93 -14.04
CA SER A 180 51.51 -48.54 -14.33
C SER A 180 51.64 -48.26 -15.83
N ASP A 181 50.73 -47.45 -16.36
CA ASP A 181 50.99 -46.28 -17.21
C ASP A 181 49.75 -46.05 -18.07
N GLU A 182 48.81 -45.25 -17.55
CA GLU A 182 47.69 -44.72 -18.32
C GLU A 182 47.52 -43.26 -17.92
N GLU A 183 48.17 -42.40 -18.70
CA GLU A 183 47.92 -40.97 -18.75
C GLU A 183 46.41 -40.75 -18.95
N THR A 184 45.79 -40.15 -17.94
CA THR A 184 44.46 -39.56 -18.03
C THR A 184 44.46 -38.46 -19.08
N ASN A 185 44.05 -38.77 -20.30
CA ASN A 185 43.49 -37.79 -21.22
C ASN A 185 41.97 -37.88 -21.10
N GLN A 186 41.40 -36.90 -20.42
CA GLN A 186 39.96 -36.66 -20.36
C GLN A 186 39.53 -36.13 -21.74
N GLU A 187 39.00 -37.00 -22.60
CA GLU A 187 38.15 -36.53 -23.69
C GLU A 187 36.81 -36.11 -23.08
N GLU A 188 36.66 -34.80 -22.87
CA GLU A 188 35.39 -34.16 -22.59
C GLU A 188 34.43 -34.46 -23.76
N LYS A 189 33.37 -35.21 -23.47
CA LYS A 189 32.18 -35.23 -24.34
C LYS A 189 31.54 -33.83 -24.29
N PRO A 190 31.10 -33.28 -25.43
CA PRO A 190 30.40 -32.00 -25.42
C PRO A 190 29.08 -32.11 -24.65
N ASP A 191 28.88 -31.18 -23.72
CA ASP A 191 27.71 -31.00 -22.87
C ASP A 191 26.41 -30.90 -23.68
N ASP A 192 25.60 -31.96 -23.63
CA ASP A 192 24.18 -31.95 -24.03
C ASP A 192 23.29 -31.22 -22.99
N LEU A 193 23.89 -30.73 -21.89
CA LEU A 193 23.20 -30.05 -20.79
C LEU A 193 22.88 -28.57 -21.08
N SER A 194 23.47 -27.96 -22.12
CA SER A 194 23.25 -26.52 -22.40
C SER A 194 21.96 -26.21 -23.17
N ARG A 195 21.39 -27.18 -23.91
CA ARG A 195 20.20 -26.95 -24.73
C ARG A 195 18.92 -26.91 -23.91
N GLU A 196 18.77 -27.77 -22.92
CA GLU A 196 17.57 -27.78 -22.05
C GLU A 196 17.49 -26.53 -21.18
N ASP A 197 18.62 -26.02 -20.69
CA ASP A 197 18.67 -24.80 -19.89
C ASP A 197 18.46 -23.53 -20.74
N GLN A 198 18.93 -23.52 -21.99
CA GLN A 198 18.61 -22.44 -22.93
C GLN A 198 17.13 -22.44 -23.33
N ASN A 199 16.51 -23.62 -23.47
CA ASN A 199 15.10 -23.73 -23.82
C ASN A 199 14.17 -23.39 -22.64
N LYS A 200 14.54 -23.74 -21.40
CA LYS A 200 13.81 -23.29 -20.21
C LYS A 200 13.88 -21.78 -20.03
N LYS A 201 15.04 -21.18 -20.31
CA LYS A 201 15.24 -19.73 -20.21
C LYS A 201 14.50 -18.96 -21.29
N SER A 202 14.37 -19.50 -22.50
CA SER A 202 13.54 -18.92 -23.56
C SER A 202 12.04 -19.07 -23.26
N GLU A 203 11.61 -20.20 -22.69
CA GLU A 203 10.22 -20.42 -22.27
C GLU A 203 9.81 -19.51 -21.09
N GLU A 204 10.68 -19.28 -20.10
CA GLU A 204 10.42 -18.33 -19.02
C GLU A 204 10.30 -16.90 -19.54
N MET A 205 11.20 -16.48 -20.44
CA MET A 205 11.18 -15.16 -21.03
C MET A 205 9.91 -14.91 -21.88
N ASN A 206 9.44 -15.93 -22.60
CA ASN A 206 8.19 -15.84 -23.37
C ASN A 206 6.95 -15.75 -22.47
N LYS A 207 6.93 -16.45 -21.32
CA LYS A 207 5.83 -16.35 -20.34
C LYS A 207 5.76 -14.96 -19.71
N GLU A 208 6.91 -14.36 -19.41
CA GLU A 208 7.00 -13.01 -18.84
C GLU A 208 6.45 -11.95 -19.82
N ILE A 209 6.79 -12.08 -21.11
CA ILE A 209 6.28 -11.20 -22.18
C ILE A 209 4.76 -11.33 -22.33
N ASP A 210 4.22 -12.55 -22.29
CA ASP A 210 2.77 -12.79 -22.39
C ASP A 210 1.99 -12.22 -21.19
N GLU A 211 2.55 -12.27 -19.99
CA GLU A 211 1.95 -11.67 -18.79
C GLU A 211 1.95 -10.15 -18.85
N GLU A 212 3.03 -9.55 -19.34
CA GLU A 212 3.16 -8.10 -19.51
C GLU A 212 2.16 -7.56 -20.56
N GLN A 213 1.96 -8.31 -21.65
CA GLN A 213 0.96 -7.97 -22.67
C GLN A 213 -0.48 -8.07 -22.13
N ARG A 214 -0.81 -9.11 -21.35
CA ARG A 214 -2.12 -9.24 -20.69
C ARG A 214 -2.37 -8.09 -19.72
N HIS A 215 -1.37 -7.71 -18.94
CA HIS A 215 -1.49 -6.59 -18.01
C HIS A 215 -1.74 -5.27 -18.75
N ALA A 216 -0.99 -5.01 -19.83
CA ALA A 216 -1.18 -3.82 -20.66
C ALA A 216 -2.60 -3.76 -21.28
N GLU A 217 -3.14 -4.89 -21.73
CA GLU A 217 -4.47 -4.96 -22.32
C GLU A 217 -5.58 -4.71 -21.28
N THR A 218 -5.41 -5.21 -20.05
CA THR A 218 -6.36 -4.94 -18.95
C THR A 218 -6.36 -3.48 -18.52
N GLU A 219 -5.20 -2.82 -18.51
CA GLU A 219 -5.10 -1.40 -18.19
C GLU A 219 -5.71 -0.53 -19.29
N LEU A 220 -5.54 -0.88 -20.57
CA LEU A 220 -6.23 -0.23 -21.69
C LEU A 220 -7.76 -0.38 -21.59
N LYS A 221 -8.26 -1.56 -21.20
CA LYS A 221 -9.71 -1.77 -21.00
C LYS A 221 -10.27 -0.91 -19.87
N LYS A 222 -9.58 -0.84 -18.71
CA LYS A 222 -9.98 0.03 -17.59
C LYS A 222 -9.99 1.50 -18.00
N GLN A 223 -8.98 1.96 -18.76
CA GLN A 223 -8.94 3.33 -19.25
C GLN A 223 -10.08 3.64 -20.22
N HIS A 224 -10.50 2.67 -21.03
CA HIS A 224 -11.63 2.82 -21.93
C HIS A 224 -12.97 2.88 -21.18
N GLU A 225 -13.14 2.07 -20.14
CA GLU A 225 -14.34 2.02 -19.29
C GLU A 225 -14.53 3.32 -18.50
N VAL A 226 -13.44 3.89 -17.97
CA VAL A 226 -13.44 5.19 -17.26
C VAL A 226 -13.75 6.39 -18.18
N MET A 227 -13.61 6.25 -19.50
CA MET A 227 -13.97 7.31 -20.46
C MET A 227 -15.40 7.21 -21.00
N GLN A 228 -16.14 6.15 -20.66
CA GLN A 228 -17.52 5.94 -21.13
C GLN A 228 -18.60 6.27 -20.07
N ASP A 229 -18.20 6.53 -18.82
CA ASP A 229 -19.03 7.05 -17.72
C ASP A 229 -18.83 8.56 -17.52
#